data_AF-X1R8Z2-F1
#
_entry.id   AF-X1R8Z2-F1
#
_cell.length_a   1.000
_cell.length_b   1.000
_cell.length_c   1.000
_cell.angle_alpha   90.00
_cell.angle_beta   90.00
_cell.angle_gamma   90.00
#
_symmetry.space_group_name_H-M   'P 1'
#
loop_
_entity.id
_entity.type
_entity.pdbx_description
1 polymer ?
#
loop_
_entity_poly.entity_id
_entity_poly.type
_entity_poly.pdbx_seq_one_letter_code
_entity_poly.pdbx_strand_id
1 'polypeptide(L)'
;MGYSAYWQDLLLELVKAVPTRVDVRRFWDMRTIDEARLREIYHAQGYYGKDLEDYVLWTKVYVAFPDLIARFTKGWITEDDVRSELIALGMPAERVETMIQTKIKKVAGERVEPERTA
;
A
#
# COMPACT_ATOMS: atom_id res chain seq x y z
N MET A 1 -36.59 26.64 12.40
CA MET A 1 -35.70 26.22 13.50
C MET A 1 -34.36 25.86 12.89
N GLY A 2 -33.26 26.49 13.33
CA GLY A 2 -31.91 26.14 12.88
C GLY A 2 -31.25 25.16 13.85
N TYR A 3 -30.30 24.37 13.37
CA TYR A 3 -29.44 23.52 14.21
C TYR A 3 -28.63 24.37 15.21
N SER A 4 -28.23 23.80 16.36
CA SER A 4 -27.30 24.47 17.28
C SER A 4 -25.91 24.64 16.63
N ALA A 5 -25.10 25.60 17.10
CA ALA A 5 -23.74 25.82 16.58
C ALA A 5 -22.91 24.52 16.55
N TYR A 6 -23.01 23.71 17.61
CA TYR A 6 -22.38 22.38 17.68
C TYR A 6 -22.74 21.48 16.47
N TRP A 7 -24.02 21.37 16.14
CA TRP A 7 -24.46 20.54 15.01
C TRP A 7 -24.11 21.17 13.66
N GLN A 8 -24.10 22.50 13.57
CA GLN A 8 -23.65 23.19 12.36
C GLN A 8 -22.18 22.88 12.07
N ASP A 9 -21.32 22.93 13.07
CA ASP A 9 -19.89 22.62 12.91
C ASP A 9 -19.68 21.18 12.43
N LEU A 10 -20.34 20.21 13.07
CA LEU A 10 -20.25 18.81 12.66
C LEU A 10 -20.74 18.57 11.23
N LEU A 11 -21.85 19.20 10.83
CA LEU A 11 -22.36 19.11 9.47
C LEU A 11 -21.42 19.76 8.45
N LEU A 12 -20.75 20.86 8.82
CA LEU A 12 -19.77 21.53 7.98
C LEU A 12 -18.50 20.69 7.79
N GLU A 13 -18.07 19.91 8.79
CA GLU A 13 -16.96 18.96 8.62
C GLU A 13 -17.27 17.92 7.55
N LEU A 14 -18.52 17.41 7.49
CA LEU A 14 -18.91 16.38 6.54
C LEU A 14 -18.85 16.82 5.07
N VAL A 15 -18.94 18.13 4.79
CA VAL A 15 -18.90 18.67 3.43
C VAL A 15 -17.49 19.10 2.99
N LYS A 16 -16.50 19.04 3.88
CA LYS A 16 -15.12 19.37 3.51
C LYS A 16 -14.58 18.35 2.52
N ALA A 17 -13.79 18.85 1.57
CA ALA A 17 -13.11 17.99 0.63
C ALA A 17 -12.09 17.11 1.36
N VAL A 18 -12.22 15.80 1.17
CA VAL A 18 -11.25 14.81 1.63
C VAL A 18 -10.30 14.50 0.47
N PRO A 19 -8.98 14.40 0.69
CA PRO A 19 -8.03 14.03 -0.37
C PRO A 19 -8.48 12.77 -1.11
N THR A 20 -8.23 12.68 -2.41
CA THR A 20 -8.67 11.50 -3.18
C THR A 20 -7.81 10.28 -2.84
N ARG A 21 -8.30 9.06 -3.10
CA ARG A 21 -7.50 7.83 -2.93
C ARG A 21 -6.17 7.85 -3.70
N VAL A 22 -6.13 8.53 -4.85
CA VAL A 22 -4.92 8.67 -5.66
C VAL A 22 -3.92 9.56 -4.93
N ASP A 23 -4.36 10.70 -4.42
CA ASP A 23 -3.49 11.65 -3.72
C ASP A 23 -2.98 11.07 -2.41
N VAL A 24 -3.85 10.38 -1.64
CA VAL A 24 -3.46 9.70 -0.40
C VAL A 24 -2.35 8.68 -0.65
N ARG A 25 -2.45 7.88 -1.72
CA ARG A 25 -1.36 6.96 -2.10
C ARG A 25 -0.07 7.68 -2.42
N ARG A 26 -0.13 8.82 -3.13
CA ARG A 26 1.05 9.62 -3.48
C ARG A 26 1.67 10.25 -2.23
N PHE A 27 0.86 10.71 -1.29
CA PHE A 27 1.35 11.24 -0.01
C PHE A 27 2.08 10.15 0.77
N TRP A 28 1.52 8.94 0.82
CA TRP A 28 2.15 7.79 1.43
C TRP A 28 3.47 7.40 0.74
N ASP A 29 3.47 7.33 -0.59
CA ASP A 29 4.65 7.00 -1.41
C ASP A 29 5.79 8.00 -1.21
N MET A 30 5.45 9.29 -1.24
CA MET A 30 6.40 10.38 -0.98
C MET A 30 6.75 10.55 0.51
N ARG A 31 6.21 9.70 1.40
CA ARG A 31 6.44 9.76 2.86
C ARG A 31 6.10 11.11 3.49
N THR A 32 5.14 11.84 2.91
CA THR A 32 4.66 13.11 3.46
C THR A 32 3.59 12.91 4.54
N ILE A 33 3.11 11.67 4.70
CA ILE A 33 2.21 11.24 5.79
C ILE A 33 2.70 9.93 6.39
N ASP A 34 2.36 9.69 7.65
CA ASP A 34 2.57 8.43 8.35
C ASP A 34 1.32 7.53 8.30
N GLU A 35 1.38 6.35 8.92
CA GLU A 35 0.28 5.38 8.87
C GLU A 35 -0.95 5.88 9.65
N ALA A 36 -0.73 6.62 10.73
CA ALA A 36 -1.81 7.21 11.53
C ALA A 36 -2.62 8.19 10.67
N ARG A 37 -1.93 9.08 9.96
CA ARG A 37 -2.57 10.03 9.04
C ARG A 37 -3.19 9.34 7.82
N LEU A 38 -2.57 8.29 7.29
CA LEU A 38 -3.16 7.46 6.22
C LEU A 38 -4.52 6.90 6.65
N ARG A 39 -4.58 6.31 7.85
CA ARG A 39 -5.78 5.71 8.42
C ARG A 39 -6.87 6.76 8.69
N GLU A 40 -6.48 7.92 9.22
CA GLU A 40 -7.38 9.06 9.44
C GLU A 40 -8.04 9.52 8.14
N ILE A 41 -7.27 9.67 7.05
CA ILE A 41 -7.83 10.12 5.77
C ILE A 41 -8.78 9.06 5.20
N TYR A 42 -8.44 7.77 5.25
CA TYR A 42 -9.36 6.72 4.81
C TYR A 42 -10.64 6.66 5.63
N HIS A 43 -10.54 6.88 6.94
CA HIS A 43 -11.71 7.00 7.80
C HIS A 43 -12.57 8.22 7.43
N ALA A 44 -11.95 9.37 7.15
CA ALA A 44 -12.65 10.57 6.68
C ALA A 44 -13.31 10.36 5.29
N GLN A 45 -12.75 9.49 4.44
CA GLN A 45 -13.37 9.06 3.19
C GLN A 45 -14.56 8.10 3.40
N GLY A 46 -14.80 7.65 4.63
CA GLY A 46 -15.89 6.77 4.99
C GLY A 46 -15.55 5.28 5.02
N TYR A 47 -14.26 4.90 5.07
CA TYR A 47 -13.86 3.50 5.26
C TYR A 47 -13.72 3.15 6.74
N TYR A 48 -14.31 2.01 7.13
CA TYR A 48 -14.35 1.56 8.52
C TYR A 48 -14.07 0.07 8.63
N GLY A 49 -13.70 -0.38 9.83
CA GLY A 49 -13.52 -1.79 10.14
C GLY A 49 -12.58 -2.50 9.16
N LYS A 50 -13.02 -3.63 8.61
CA LYS A 50 -12.20 -4.43 7.69
C LYS A 50 -11.79 -3.65 6.44
N ASP A 51 -12.67 -2.84 5.86
CA ASP A 51 -12.36 -2.08 4.65
C ASP A 51 -11.22 -1.08 4.91
N LEU A 52 -11.21 -0.44 6.09
CA LEU A 52 -10.13 0.45 6.49
C LEU A 52 -8.80 -0.29 6.58
N GLU A 53 -8.77 -1.43 7.27
CA GLU A 53 -7.55 -2.25 7.40
C GLU A 53 -7.06 -2.74 6.03
N ASP A 54 -7.97 -3.21 5.19
CA ASP A 54 -7.66 -3.70 3.84
C ASP A 54 -7.11 -2.55 2.97
N TYR A 55 -7.64 -1.32 3.07
CA TYR A 55 -7.11 -0.16 2.35
C TYR A 55 -5.73 0.28 2.84
N VAL A 56 -5.51 0.29 4.16
CA VAL A 56 -4.20 0.63 4.73
C VAL A 56 -3.15 -0.39 4.28
N LEU A 57 -3.42 -1.68 4.44
CA LEU A 57 -2.51 -2.75 4.01
C LEU A 57 -2.25 -2.68 2.50
N TRP A 58 -3.32 -2.51 1.71
CA TRP A 58 -3.21 -2.43 0.26
C TRP A 58 -2.31 -1.27 -0.16
N THR A 59 -2.48 -0.08 0.41
CA THR A 59 -1.65 1.09 0.08
C THR A 59 -0.18 0.88 0.45
N LYS A 60 0.09 0.34 1.63
CA LYS A 60 1.45 0.01 2.09
C LYS A 60 2.16 -0.92 1.11
N VAL A 61 1.51 -2.03 0.76
CA VAL A 61 2.07 -3.06 -0.11
C VAL A 61 2.17 -2.58 -1.55
N TYR A 62 1.12 -1.96 -2.09
CA TYR A 62 1.06 -1.52 -3.48
C TYR A 62 2.19 -0.54 -3.82
N VAL A 63 2.51 0.35 -2.88
CA VAL A 63 3.57 1.34 -3.02
C VAL A 63 4.96 0.73 -2.86
N ALA A 64 5.18 -0.13 -1.86
CA ALA A 64 6.51 -0.70 -1.60
C ALA A 64 6.91 -1.77 -2.62
N PHE A 65 5.96 -2.56 -3.12
CA PHE A 65 6.25 -3.78 -3.89
C PHE A 65 7.05 -3.54 -5.18
N PRO A 66 6.75 -2.52 -6.03
CA PRO A 66 7.54 -2.26 -7.23
C PRO A 66 9.03 -1.98 -6.94
N ASP A 67 9.33 -1.21 -5.89
CA ASP A 67 10.72 -0.94 -5.49
C ASP A 67 11.40 -2.20 -4.94
N LEU A 68 10.72 -2.98 -4.09
CA LEU A 68 11.24 -4.25 -3.59
C LEU A 68 11.63 -5.19 -4.73
N ILE A 69 10.77 -5.34 -5.74
CA ILE A 69 11.07 -6.16 -6.91
C ILE A 69 12.22 -5.55 -7.74
N ALA A 70 12.27 -4.23 -7.92
CA ALA A 70 13.36 -3.58 -8.63
C ALA A 70 14.71 -3.79 -7.92
N ARG A 71 14.75 -3.70 -6.59
CA ARG A 71 15.95 -3.95 -5.78
C ARG A 71 16.35 -5.42 -5.81
N PHE A 72 15.39 -6.33 -5.72
CA PHE A 72 15.62 -7.77 -5.81
C PHE A 72 16.18 -8.16 -7.19
N THR A 73 15.58 -7.67 -8.27
CA THR A 73 16.10 -7.94 -9.61
C THR A 73 17.53 -7.40 -9.76
N LYS A 74 17.84 -6.21 -9.26
CA LYS A 74 19.22 -5.71 -9.29
C LYS A 74 20.20 -6.45 -8.37
N GLY A 75 19.73 -7.43 -7.59
CA GLY A 75 20.54 -8.19 -6.65
C GLY A 75 20.94 -7.40 -5.40
N TRP A 76 20.27 -6.29 -5.11
CA TRP A 76 20.55 -5.45 -3.95
C TRP A 76 19.94 -5.98 -2.65
N ILE A 77 18.92 -6.81 -2.78
CA ILE A 77 18.26 -7.51 -1.67
C ILE A 77 17.99 -8.96 -2.07
N THR A 78 17.90 -9.83 -1.08
CA THR A 78 17.59 -11.25 -1.23
C THR A 78 16.08 -11.51 -1.26
N GLU A 79 15.68 -12.74 -1.57
CA GLU A 79 14.27 -13.14 -1.43
C GLU A 79 13.79 -13.06 0.03
N ASP A 80 14.66 -13.39 0.98
CA ASP A 80 14.37 -13.32 2.43
C ASP A 80 14.15 -11.88 2.91
N ASP A 81 14.89 -10.92 2.34
CA ASP A 81 14.67 -9.50 2.59
C ASP A 81 13.30 -9.06 2.06
N VAL A 82 12.93 -9.46 0.83
CA VAL A 82 11.61 -9.15 0.27
C VAL A 82 10.50 -9.73 1.15
N ARG A 83 10.65 -10.98 1.61
CA ARG A 83 9.69 -11.64 2.51
C ARG A 83 9.55 -10.86 3.81
N SER A 84 10.67 -10.50 4.44
CA SER A 84 10.70 -9.80 5.72
C SER A 84 10.04 -8.42 5.62
N GLU A 85 10.30 -7.68 4.55
CA GLU A 85 9.69 -6.37 4.30
C GLU A 85 8.17 -6.48 4.10
N LEU A 86 7.69 -7.47 3.33
CA LEU A 86 6.25 -7.65 3.12
C LEU A 86 5.50 -8.04 4.40
N ILE A 87 6.12 -8.87 5.25
CA ILE A 87 5.57 -9.19 6.59
C ILE A 87 5.55 -7.94 7.47
N ALA A 88 6.62 -7.14 7.47
CA ALA A 88 6.69 -5.91 8.25
C ALA A 88 5.62 -4.87 7.82
N LEU A 89 5.22 -4.87 6.55
CA LEU A 89 4.11 -4.05 6.05
C LEU A 89 2.72 -4.54 6.53
N GLY A 90 2.64 -5.70 7.17
CA GLY A 90 1.43 -6.29 7.75
C GLY A 90 0.79 -7.37 6.88
N MET A 91 1.47 -7.86 5.85
CA MET A 91 0.94 -8.92 5.01
C MET A 91 1.01 -10.28 5.74
N PRO A 92 -0.07 -11.10 5.73
CA PRO A 92 -0.02 -12.44 6.30
C PRO A 92 1.03 -13.31 5.62
N ALA A 93 1.79 -14.10 6.39
CA ALA A 93 2.90 -14.91 5.88
C ALA A 93 2.49 -15.85 4.73
N GLU A 94 1.33 -16.51 4.84
CA GLU A 94 0.76 -17.34 3.77
C GLU A 94 0.59 -16.56 2.44
N ARG A 95 0.13 -15.30 2.54
CA ARG A 95 -0.08 -14.45 1.39
C ARG A 95 1.23 -14.00 0.77
N VAL A 96 2.24 -13.73 1.60
CA VAL A 96 3.60 -13.37 1.17
C VAL A 96 4.20 -14.49 0.34
N GLU A 97 4.12 -15.74 0.80
CA GLU A 97 4.62 -16.90 0.03
C GLU A 97 3.95 -17.02 -1.33
N THR A 98 2.62 -16.90 -1.35
CA THR A 98 1.85 -16.93 -2.61
C THR A 98 2.29 -15.81 -3.57
N MET A 99 2.54 -14.61 -3.05
CA MET A 99 2.96 -13.45 -3.84
C MET A 99 4.38 -13.61 -4.39
N ILE A 100 5.32 -14.11 -3.58
CA ILE A 100 6.69 -14.41 -3.98
C ILE A 100 6.70 -15.48 -5.08
N GLN A 101 6.01 -16.61 -4.88
CA GLN A 101 5.99 -17.69 -5.86
C GLN A 101 5.44 -17.25 -7.22
N THR A 102 4.41 -16.39 -7.25
CA THR A 102 3.79 -15.93 -8.49
C THR A 102 4.55 -14.80 -9.19
N LYS A 103 5.23 -13.93 -8.44
CA LYS A 103 5.86 -12.72 -8.99
C LYS A 103 7.38 -12.85 -9.14
N ILE A 104 8.06 -13.49 -8.19
CA ILE A 104 9.53 -13.64 -8.21
C ILE A 104 9.96 -14.77 -9.14
N LYS A 105 9.31 -15.95 -9.11
CA LYS A 105 9.68 -17.05 -10.02
C LYS A 105 9.48 -16.70 -11.50
N LYS A 106 8.45 -15.90 -11.82
CA LYS A 106 8.23 -15.40 -13.18
C LYS A 106 9.43 -14.55 -13.64
N VAL A 107 9.89 -13.64 -12.78
CA VAL A 107 11.04 -12.77 -13.05
C VAL A 107 12.35 -13.56 -13.16
N ALA A 108 12.53 -14.61 -12.35
CA ALA A 108 13.70 -15.49 -12.45
C ALA A 108 13.68 -16.33 -13.74
N GLY A 109 12.51 -16.83 -14.16
CA GLY A 109 12.35 -17.59 -15.41
C GLY A 109 12.71 -16.78 -16.65
N GLU A 110 12.40 -15.48 -16.68
CA GLU A 110 12.79 -14.56 -17.77
C GLU A 110 14.31 -14.35 -17.87
N ARG A 111 15.11 -14.64 -16.82
CA ARG A 111 16.59 -14.53 -16.86
C ARG A 111 17.29 -15.73 -17.48
N VAL A 112 16.61 -16.88 -17.54
CA VAL A 112 17.22 -18.16 -17.97
C VAL A 112 17.02 -18.40 -19.47
N GLU A 113 16.55 -17.41 -20.22
CA GLU A 113 16.72 -17.36 -21.68
C GLU A 113 17.90 -16.45 -22.06
N PRO A 114 19.16 -16.85 -21.85
CA PRO A 114 20.25 -16.26 -22.61
C PRO A 114 20.06 -16.66 -24.07
N GLU A 115 20.19 -15.68 -24.96
CA GLU A 115 20.23 -15.81 -26.41
C GLU A 115 20.93 -17.12 -26.82
N ARG A 116 20.16 -18.08 -27.33
CA ARG A 116 20.71 -19.15 -28.15
C ARG A 116 21.19 -18.49 -29.44
N THR A 117 22.48 -18.17 -29.46
CA THR A 117 23.27 -17.83 -30.65
C THR A 117 22.86 -18.66 -31.87
N ALA A 118 22.53 -17.96 -32.95
CA ALA A 118 22.71 -18.40 -34.33
C ALA A 118 23.14 -17.18 -35.17
#